data_AF-A0A349Q2Y9-F1
#
_entry.id   AF-A0A349Q2Y9-F1
#
_cell.length_a   1.000
_cell.length_b   1.000
_cell.length_c   1.000
_cell.angle_alpha   90.00
_cell.angle_beta   90.00
_cell.angle_gamma   90.00
#
_symmetry.space_group_name_H-M   'P 1'
#
loop_
_entity.id
_entity.type
_entity.pdbx_description
1 polymer ?
#
loop_
_entity_poly.entity_id
_entity_poly.type
_entity_poly.pdbx_seq_one_letter_code
_entity_poly.pdbx_strand_id
1 'polypeptide(L)'
;MPIPVINSFASWVLKQRIHQIELFLKYPNEVQEELLMNLIRASENTVVGKKYDYDSINSYSTFAERVPVSTYEELQPLIERTRKGEQNVFWGTPIKWFAKSSGTTNAKSKFIPVSPEALEDCHYKAGKDLLCMYLNNNENSEMFLGKSLRLGGSAQIYADNNTFFGDLSAILIENMPLWADFSSTPNKEISLMSDWETKIPAIINEVKNENVTSFAGVPSWLLVLMNKLLNETGKGNLLELWPNLEVYFHGGVNFEPYREQYKKILPKNDFKYYEIYNASEGFFAIQDLNYSNDLLLMLDYGIFYEFIPMETFGTPNQKTIRLSDVELFINYAIIITTNSGLWRYLIG
;
A
#
# COMPACT_ATOMS: atom_id res chain seq x y z
N MET A 1 25.05 -16.83 17.36
CA MET A 1 23.77 -17.18 18.03
C MET A 1 23.28 -15.99 18.86
N PRO A 2 22.34 -15.21 18.32
CA PRO A 2 21.34 -14.50 19.14
C PRO A 2 19.92 -14.83 18.64
N ILE A 3 18.82 -15.00 19.38
CA ILE A 3 18.43 -15.16 20.79
C ILE A 3 17.07 -15.93 20.70
N PRO A 4 16.87 -17.09 21.36
CA PRO A 4 15.62 -17.88 21.24
C PRO A 4 14.34 -17.18 21.71
N VAL A 5 14.46 -16.14 22.54
CA VAL A 5 13.32 -15.41 23.12
C VAL A 5 12.63 -14.49 22.10
N ILE A 6 13.39 -13.91 21.16
CA ILE A 6 12.86 -13.06 20.08
C ILE A 6 11.93 -13.89 19.18
N ASN A 7 12.24 -15.18 18.97
CA ASN A 7 11.37 -16.09 18.22
C ASN A 7 10.03 -16.33 18.92
N SER A 8 9.92 -16.33 20.25
CA SER A 8 8.65 -16.65 20.92
C SER A 8 7.62 -15.52 20.83
N PHE A 9 8.04 -14.27 21.08
CA PHE A 9 7.16 -13.10 20.96
C PHE A 9 6.85 -12.76 19.50
N ALA A 10 7.86 -12.77 18.63
CA ALA A 10 7.64 -12.60 17.20
C ALA A 10 6.72 -13.71 16.66
N SER A 11 6.95 -14.98 16.99
CA SER A 11 6.04 -16.07 16.60
C SER A 11 4.64 -15.91 17.16
N TRP A 12 4.49 -15.38 18.38
CA TRP A 12 3.17 -15.11 18.94
C TRP A 12 2.45 -13.98 18.19
N VAL A 13 3.12 -12.86 17.91
CA VAL A 13 2.58 -11.75 17.11
C VAL A 13 2.21 -12.23 15.70
N LEU A 14 3.09 -13.01 15.07
CA LEU A 14 2.84 -13.64 13.76
C LEU A 14 1.60 -14.53 13.81
N LYS A 15 1.49 -15.43 14.80
CA LYS A 15 0.33 -16.31 14.98
C LYS A 15 -0.98 -15.55 15.19
N GLN A 16 -0.96 -14.50 16.01
CA GLN A 16 -2.13 -13.65 16.22
C GLN A 16 -2.58 -13.01 14.91
N ARG A 17 -1.64 -12.53 14.08
CA ARG A 17 -2.01 -11.90 12.83
C ARG A 17 -2.49 -12.89 11.78
N ILE A 18 -1.83 -14.04 11.63
CA ILE A 18 -2.33 -15.14 10.78
C ILE A 18 -3.76 -15.52 11.17
N HIS A 19 -4.06 -15.60 12.47
CA HIS A 19 -5.42 -15.91 12.93
C HIS A 19 -6.46 -14.85 12.50
N GLN A 20 -6.09 -13.56 12.50
CA GLN A 20 -6.97 -12.50 12.00
C GLN A 20 -7.19 -12.62 10.48
N ILE A 21 -6.18 -13.06 9.74
CA ILE A 21 -6.31 -13.31 8.30
C ILE A 21 -7.20 -14.53 8.04
N GLU A 22 -7.02 -15.62 8.78
CA GLU A 22 -7.91 -16.79 8.74
C GLU A 22 -9.37 -16.42 9.04
N LEU A 23 -9.59 -15.46 9.95
CA LEU A 23 -10.93 -15.00 10.30
C LEU A 23 -11.65 -14.37 9.11
N PHE A 24 -11.01 -13.41 8.41
CA PHE A 24 -11.66 -12.79 7.26
C PHE A 24 -11.72 -13.72 6.05
N LEU A 25 -10.80 -14.70 5.92
CA LEU A 25 -10.92 -15.74 4.91
C LEU A 25 -12.16 -16.62 5.15
N LYS A 26 -12.49 -16.87 6.42
CA LYS A 26 -13.64 -17.69 6.81
C LYS A 26 -14.97 -16.93 6.77
N TYR A 27 -14.96 -15.64 7.10
CA TYR A 27 -16.14 -14.78 7.17
C TYR A 27 -15.94 -13.46 6.39
N PRO A 28 -15.65 -13.52 5.08
CA PRO A 28 -15.24 -12.35 4.30
C PRO A 28 -16.35 -11.29 4.18
N ASN A 29 -17.59 -11.74 4.07
CA ASN A 29 -18.74 -10.86 3.87
C ASN A 29 -19.12 -10.15 5.17
N GLU A 30 -19.08 -10.87 6.29
CA GLU A 30 -19.33 -10.33 7.62
C GLU A 30 -18.29 -9.28 8.00
N VAL A 31 -17.01 -9.55 7.72
CA VAL A 31 -15.92 -8.60 7.97
C VAL A 31 -16.11 -7.32 7.15
N GLN A 32 -16.49 -7.44 5.87
CA GLN A 32 -16.74 -6.26 5.02
C GLN A 32 -17.99 -5.47 5.43
N GLU A 33 -19.07 -6.13 5.85
CA GLU A 33 -20.27 -5.45 6.35
C GLU A 33 -19.98 -4.72 7.66
N GLU A 34 -19.25 -5.36 8.61
CA GLU A 34 -18.83 -4.72 9.85
C GLU A 34 -17.93 -3.50 9.58
N LEU A 35 -16.95 -3.67 8.68
CA LEU A 35 -16.03 -2.61 8.28
C LEU A 35 -16.79 -1.42 7.70
N LEU A 36 -17.74 -1.64 6.78
CA LEU A 36 -18.56 -0.59 6.19
C LEU A 36 -19.32 0.20 7.28
N MET A 37 -20.00 -0.51 8.19
CA MET A 37 -20.76 0.14 9.26
C MET A 37 -19.86 0.95 10.20
N ASN A 38 -18.65 0.47 10.48
CA ASN A 38 -17.67 1.20 11.27
C ASN A 38 -17.18 2.47 10.55
N LEU A 39 -16.93 2.42 9.24
CA LEU A 39 -16.56 3.60 8.45
C LEU A 39 -17.69 4.65 8.50
N ILE A 40 -18.94 4.24 8.27
CA ILE A 40 -20.11 5.13 8.27
C ILE A 40 -20.26 5.83 9.61
N ARG A 41 -20.23 5.08 10.72
CA ARG A 41 -20.31 5.61 12.09
C ARG A 41 -19.18 6.59 12.41
N ALA A 42 -17.95 6.24 12.04
CA ALA A 42 -16.79 7.11 12.25
C ALA A 42 -16.91 8.48 11.55
N SER A 43 -17.76 8.59 10.53
CA SER A 43 -17.92 9.80 9.72
C SER A 43 -19.32 10.43 9.80
N GLU A 44 -20.20 9.99 10.70
CA GLU A 44 -21.58 10.47 10.81
C GLU A 44 -21.67 11.99 11.04
N ASN A 45 -20.73 12.54 11.80
CA ASN A 45 -20.70 13.96 12.19
C ASN A 45 -19.99 14.87 11.19
N THR A 46 -19.43 14.30 10.12
CA THR A 46 -18.73 15.05 9.06
C THR A 46 -19.70 15.80 8.16
N VAL A 47 -19.20 16.72 7.33
CA VAL A 47 -20.03 17.42 6.34
C VAL A 47 -20.69 16.43 5.38
N VAL A 48 -19.95 15.42 4.92
CA VAL A 48 -20.48 14.34 4.06
C VAL A 48 -21.47 13.47 4.82
N GLY A 49 -21.15 13.10 6.07
CA GLY A 49 -22.03 12.29 6.92
C GLY A 49 -23.38 12.95 7.14
N LYS A 50 -23.41 14.26 7.40
CA LYS A 50 -24.65 15.04 7.51
C LYS A 50 -25.38 15.16 6.17
N LYS A 51 -24.65 15.35 5.06
CA LYS A 51 -25.23 15.47 3.71
C LYS A 51 -26.01 14.21 3.31
N TYR A 52 -25.47 13.03 3.64
CA TYR A 52 -26.07 11.74 3.31
C TYR A 52 -26.67 11.06 4.55
N ASP A 53 -26.94 11.79 5.62
CA ASP A 53 -27.63 11.30 6.83
C ASP A 53 -27.10 9.94 7.35
N TYR A 54 -25.77 9.82 7.49
CA TYR A 54 -25.08 8.57 7.85
C TYR A 54 -25.60 7.93 9.14
N ASP A 55 -26.06 8.74 10.10
CA ASP A 55 -26.66 8.29 11.37
C ASP A 55 -27.83 7.31 11.16
N SER A 56 -28.63 7.48 10.09
CA SER A 56 -29.76 6.58 9.80
C SER A 56 -29.40 5.37 8.94
N ILE A 57 -28.16 5.26 8.45
CA ILE A 57 -27.73 4.16 7.57
C ILE A 57 -27.39 2.94 8.42
N ASN A 58 -28.26 1.93 8.35
CA ASN A 58 -28.12 0.67 9.11
C ASN A 58 -27.94 -0.57 8.23
N SER A 59 -27.76 -0.40 6.91
CA SER A 59 -27.56 -1.50 5.98
C SER A 59 -26.80 -1.04 4.74
N TYR A 60 -26.07 -1.96 4.10
CA TYR A 60 -25.48 -1.72 2.78
C TYR A 60 -26.49 -1.19 1.76
N SER A 61 -27.72 -1.71 1.75
CA SER A 61 -28.73 -1.28 0.76
C SER A 61 -29.05 0.22 0.86
N THR A 62 -29.23 0.72 2.09
CA THR A 62 -29.45 2.14 2.35
C THR A 62 -28.21 2.97 2.02
N PHE A 63 -27.02 2.46 2.31
CA PHE A 63 -25.75 3.09 1.94
C PHE A 63 -25.63 3.26 0.42
N ALA A 64 -25.84 2.19 -0.34
CA ALA A 64 -25.68 2.16 -1.79
C ALA A 64 -26.74 3.00 -2.53
N GLU A 65 -27.95 3.11 -1.98
CA GLU A 65 -29.01 3.99 -2.51
C GLU A 65 -28.68 5.47 -2.32
N ARG A 66 -28.09 5.83 -1.17
CA ARG A 66 -27.96 7.22 -0.75
C ARG A 66 -26.62 7.85 -1.12
N VAL A 67 -25.54 7.07 -1.07
CA VAL A 67 -24.19 7.52 -1.38
C VAL A 67 -23.87 7.16 -2.83
N PRO A 68 -23.61 8.13 -3.73
CA PRO A 68 -23.29 7.84 -5.12
C PRO A 68 -21.87 7.30 -5.27
N VAL A 69 -21.65 6.48 -6.29
CA VAL A 69 -20.28 6.20 -6.79
C VAL A 69 -19.66 7.52 -7.24
N SER A 70 -18.42 7.76 -6.84
CA SER A 70 -17.74 9.04 -7.05
C SER A 70 -16.42 8.88 -7.82
N THR A 71 -16.14 9.81 -8.71
CA THR A 71 -14.83 10.00 -9.34
C THR A 71 -13.95 10.94 -8.52
N TYR A 72 -12.69 11.12 -8.92
CA TYR A 72 -11.80 12.09 -8.27
C TYR A 72 -12.33 13.51 -8.43
N GLU A 73 -12.79 13.86 -9.62
CA GLU A 73 -13.28 15.18 -9.96
C GLU A 73 -14.50 15.58 -9.10
N GLU A 74 -15.33 14.61 -8.72
CA GLU A 74 -16.49 14.81 -7.86
C GLU A 74 -16.11 14.97 -6.37
N LEU A 75 -15.07 14.27 -5.92
CA LEU A 75 -14.54 14.41 -4.55
C LEU A 75 -13.57 15.59 -4.38
N GLN A 76 -12.97 16.06 -5.48
CA GLN A 76 -11.94 17.11 -5.47
C GLN A 76 -12.36 18.36 -4.68
N PRO A 77 -13.59 18.91 -4.81
CA PRO A 77 -13.98 20.08 -4.04
C PRO A 77 -13.93 19.86 -2.52
N LEU A 78 -14.24 18.65 -2.05
CA LEU A 78 -14.18 18.29 -0.63
C LEU A 78 -12.73 18.11 -0.18
N ILE A 79 -11.91 17.43 -0.99
CA ILE A 79 -10.47 17.27 -0.75
C ILE A 79 -9.79 18.65 -0.65
N GLU A 80 -10.08 19.57 -1.57
CA GLU A 80 -9.48 20.91 -1.57
C GLU A 80 -9.89 21.77 -0.37
N ARG A 81 -11.11 21.59 0.17
CA ARG A 81 -11.50 22.22 1.44
C ARG A 81 -10.60 21.76 2.58
N THR A 82 -10.34 20.47 2.67
CA THR A 82 -9.47 19.91 3.71
C THR A 82 -8.01 20.28 3.52
N ARG A 83 -7.52 20.34 2.28
CA ARG A 83 -6.17 20.87 1.97
C ARG A 83 -6.00 22.33 2.36
N LYS A 84 -7.08 23.13 2.33
CA LYS A 84 -7.10 24.52 2.81
C LYS A 84 -7.30 24.64 4.32
N GLY A 85 -7.27 23.53 5.04
CA GLY A 85 -7.31 23.47 6.49
C GLY A 85 -8.67 23.09 7.10
N GLU A 86 -9.75 22.97 6.30
CA GLU A 86 -11.06 22.59 6.83
C GLU A 86 -11.14 21.11 7.21
N GLN A 87 -11.26 20.83 8.51
CA GLN A 87 -11.34 19.45 9.03
C GLN A 87 -12.80 18.97 9.13
N ASN A 88 -13.00 17.67 9.39
CA ASN A 88 -14.33 17.04 9.50
C ASN A 88 -15.21 17.16 8.25
N VAL A 89 -14.60 17.23 7.06
CA VAL A 89 -15.35 17.34 5.79
C VAL A 89 -15.87 15.96 5.35
N PHE A 90 -14.98 15.00 5.13
CA PHE A 90 -15.32 13.64 4.65
C PHE A 90 -14.78 12.52 5.55
N TRP A 91 -13.98 12.86 6.55
CA TRP A 91 -13.45 11.94 7.57
C TRP A 91 -13.38 12.66 8.92
N GLY A 92 -13.56 11.92 10.03
CA GLY A 92 -13.66 12.48 11.38
C GLY A 92 -12.32 12.85 12.02
N THR A 93 -11.23 12.18 11.64
CA THR A 93 -9.88 12.48 12.14
C THR A 93 -9.22 13.56 11.29
N PRO A 94 -8.48 14.53 11.87
CA PRO A 94 -7.79 15.56 11.09
C PRO A 94 -6.82 14.98 10.06
N ILE A 95 -6.94 15.42 8.81
CA ILE A 95 -6.08 14.99 7.70
C ILE A 95 -5.05 16.08 7.42
N LYS A 96 -3.78 15.71 7.57
CA LYS A 96 -2.63 16.59 7.28
C LYS A 96 -1.89 16.19 6.01
N TRP A 97 -1.94 14.92 5.64
CA TRP A 97 -1.15 14.37 4.54
C TRP A 97 -2.02 14.08 3.32
N PHE A 98 -1.50 14.41 2.15
CA PHE A 98 -2.13 14.13 0.87
C PHE A 98 -1.13 13.47 -0.09
N ALA A 99 -1.36 12.21 -0.44
CA ALA A 99 -0.56 11.54 -1.44
C ALA A 99 -0.84 12.12 -2.83
N LYS A 100 0.21 12.58 -3.51
CA LYS A 100 0.12 13.10 -4.87
C LYS A 100 0.22 11.94 -5.84
N SER A 101 -0.87 11.66 -6.56
CA SER A 101 -0.93 10.63 -7.59
C SER A 101 -0.86 11.25 -8.99
N SER A 102 -0.07 10.63 -9.87
CA SER A 102 0.04 10.99 -11.29
C SER A 102 -1.18 10.47 -12.05
N GLY A 103 -2.34 11.10 -11.85
CA GLY A 103 -3.54 10.80 -12.64
C GLY A 103 -3.34 11.09 -14.13
N THR A 104 -3.84 10.21 -15.00
CA THR A 104 -3.74 10.29 -16.47
C THR A 104 -4.80 11.19 -17.13
N THR A 105 -5.64 11.87 -16.36
CA THR A 105 -6.70 12.76 -16.86
C THR A 105 -6.29 14.23 -16.73
N ASN A 106 -6.14 14.91 -17.89
CA ASN A 106 -6.04 16.37 -18.04
C ASN A 106 -5.25 17.15 -16.95
N ALA A 107 -3.93 16.96 -16.94
CA ALA A 107 -2.92 17.89 -16.42
C ALA A 107 -3.07 18.43 -14.98
N LYS A 108 -3.87 17.79 -14.11
CA LYS A 108 -3.92 18.10 -12.67
C LYS A 108 -3.61 16.87 -11.85
N SER A 109 -2.62 16.98 -10.96
CA SER A 109 -2.29 15.91 -10.02
C SER A 109 -3.47 15.61 -9.11
N LYS A 110 -3.73 14.33 -8.83
CA LYS A 110 -4.70 13.90 -7.83
C LYS A 110 -4.05 14.02 -6.44
N PHE A 111 -4.81 14.49 -5.46
CA PHE A 111 -4.37 14.60 -4.07
C PHE A 111 -5.27 13.71 -3.22
N ILE A 112 -4.73 12.58 -2.82
CA ILE A 112 -5.47 11.54 -2.11
C ILE A 112 -5.27 11.75 -0.60
N PRO A 113 -6.33 11.90 0.20
CA PRO A 113 -6.20 12.08 1.65
C PRO A 113 -5.57 10.86 2.31
N VAL A 114 -4.65 11.12 3.25
CA VAL A 114 -3.99 10.10 4.06
C VAL A 114 -4.24 10.45 5.53
N SER A 115 -5.23 9.79 6.12
CA SER A 115 -5.55 9.89 7.55
C SER A 115 -4.52 9.09 8.40
N PRO A 116 -4.46 9.34 9.72
CA PRO A 116 -3.71 8.48 10.63
C PRO A 116 -4.16 7.01 10.56
N GLU A 117 -5.46 6.76 10.40
CA GLU A 117 -6.00 5.40 10.26
C GLU A 117 -5.53 4.74 8.96
N ALA A 118 -5.45 5.47 7.85
CA ALA A 118 -4.91 4.93 6.60
C ALA A 118 -3.39 4.64 6.69
N LEU A 119 -2.64 5.42 7.47
CA LEU A 119 -1.24 5.09 7.75
C LEU A 119 -1.14 3.79 8.56
N GLU A 120 -1.80 3.72 9.71
CA GLU A 120 -1.62 2.64 10.67
C GLU A 120 -2.38 1.36 10.31
N ASP A 121 -3.69 1.49 10.06
CA ASP A 121 -4.61 0.36 9.88
C ASP A 121 -4.71 -0.12 8.42
N CYS A 122 -4.12 0.62 7.48
CA CYS A 122 -4.04 0.22 6.08
C CYS A 122 -2.58 -0.02 5.65
N HIS A 123 -1.79 1.03 5.40
CA HIS A 123 -0.47 0.86 4.78
C HIS A 123 0.56 0.15 5.67
N TYR A 124 0.68 0.52 6.95
CA TYR A 124 1.63 -0.12 7.87
C TYR A 124 1.16 -1.49 8.33
N LYS A 125 -0.15 -1.67 8.55
CA LYS A 125 -0.74 -2.99 8.78
C LYS A 125 -0.42 -3.94 7.62
N ALA A 126 -0.61 -3.49 6.38
CA ALA A 126 -0.27 -4.28 5.20
C ALA A 126 1.20 -4.67 5.11
N GLY A 127 2.11 -3.74 5.42
CA GLY A 127 3.54 -4.05 5.47
C GLY A 127 3.87 -5.11 6.53
N LYS A 128 3.26 -5.02 7.72
CA LYS A 128 3.44 -6.01 8.80
C LYS A 128 2.91 -7.39 8.38
N ASP A 129 1.77 -7.43 7.70
CA ASP A 129 1.13 -8.66 7.23
C ASP A 129 1.89 -9.32 6.09
N LEU A 130 2.42 -8.54 5.16
CA LEU A 130 3.30 -9.04 4.10
C LEU A 130 4.53 -9.74 4.69
N LEU A 131 5.18 -9.11 5.67
CA LEU A 131 6.30 -9.71 6.39
C LEU A 131 5.84 -10.98 7.14
N CYS A 132 4.65 -10.94 7.74
CA CYS A 132 4.09 -12.10 8.44
C CYS A 132 3.87 -13.28 7.50
N MET A 133 3.25 -13.06 6.35
CA MET A 133 3.03 -14.09 5.33
C MET A 133 4.36 -14.63 4.80
N TYR A 134 5.31 -13.73 4.50
CA TYR A 134 6.62 -14.13 4.04
C TYR A 134 7.34 -15.05 5.04
N LEU A 135 7.39 -14.67 6.31
CA LEU A 135 8.05 -15.46 7.36
C LEU A 135 7.33 -16.78 7.63
N ASN A 136 5.99 -16.78 7.58
CA ASN A 136 5.20 -18.00 7.71
C ASN A 136 5.49 -18.99 6.57
N ASN A 137 5.65 -18.49 5.34
CA ASN A 137 5.95 -19.31 4.18
C ASN A 137 7.43 -19.72 4.06
N ASN A 138 8.31 -19.08 4.82
CA ASN A 138 9.75 -19.26 4.75
C ASN A 138 10.36 -19.29 6.17
N GLU A 139 10.10 -20.39 6.90
CA GLU A 139 10.47 -20.54 8.32
C GLU A 139 11.96 -20.37 8.62
N ASN A 140 12.83 -20.60 7.62
CA ASN A 140 14.28 -20.45 7.71
C ASN A 140 14.78 -19.09 7.21
N SER A 141 13.89 -18.12 7.03
CA SER A 141 14.24 -16.77 6.56
C SER A 141 15.27 -16.11 7.48
N GLU A 142 16.29 -15.52 6.87
CA GLU A 142 17.31 -14.72 7.54
C GLU A 142 17.15 -13.22 7.26
N MET A 143 15.97 -12.80 6.78
CA MET A 143 15.66 -11.43 6.36
C MET A 143 16.06 -10.38 7.40
N PHE A 144 15.87 -10.64 8.69
CA PHE A 144 16.18 -9.67 9.75
C PHE A 144 17.66 -9.67 10.20
N LEU A 145 18.53 -10.49 9.60
CA LEU A 145 19.98 -10.42 9.83
C LEU A 145 20.65 -9.25 9.08
N GLY A 146 19.91 -8.59 8.19
CA GLY A 146 20.37 -7.45 7.41
C GLY A 146 19.33 -6.34 7.34
N LYS A 147 19.57 -5.39 6.44
CA LYS A 147 18.69 -4.26 6.18
C LYS A 147 17.82 -4.51 4.96
N SER A 148 16.61 -3.94 5.00
CA SER A 148 15.74 -3.88 3.82
C SER A 148 16.09 -2.65 2.98
N LEU A 149 16.57 -2.85 1.75
CA LEU A 149 16.75 -1.74 0.81
C LEU A 149 15.38 -1.25 0.31
N ARG A 150 15.07 0.03 0.50
CA ARG A 150 13.80 0.62 0.07
C ARG A 150 14.06 1.74 -0.92
N LEU A 151 13.42 1.65 -2.08
CA LEU A 151 13.42 2.75 -3.04
C LEU A 151 12.06 3.44 -3.04
N GLY A 152 11.96 4.51 -2.27
CA GLY A 152 10.81 5.41 -2.26
C GLY A 152 10.90 6.50 -3.34
N GLY A 153 9.74 7.04 -3.71
CA GLY A 153 9.59 8.26 -4.48
C GLY A 153 10.23 9.49 -3.82
N SER A 154 10.14 10.64 -4.48
CA SER A 154 10.76 11.87 -4.00
C SER A 154 9.87 12.57 -2.98
N ALA A 155 10.47 13.06 -1.89
CA ALA A 155 9.79 13.94 -0.97
C ALA A 155 9.74 15.34 -1.59
N GLN A 156 8.64 15.66 -2.26
CA GLN A 156 8.25 17.05 -2.49
C GLN A 156 7.21 17.43 -1.45
N ILE A 157 7.61 17.42 -0.17
CA ILE A 157 6.73 17.80 0.95
C ILE A 157 6.53 19.32 0.89
N TYR A 158 5.47 19.73 0.19
CA TYR A 158 5.05 21.12 0.17
C TYR A 158 4.02 21.33 1.27
N ALA A 159 4.27 22.33 2.11
CA ALA A 159 3.35 22.74 3.16
C ALA A 159 2.49 23.92 2.68
N ASP A 160 1.18 23.79 2.80
CA ASP A 160 0.24 24.90 2.65
C ASP A 160 -0.94 24.72 3.63
N ASN A 161 -1.32 25.78 4.34
CA ASN A 161 -2.40 25.77 5.33
C ASN A 161 -2.32 24.63 6.38
N ASN A 162 -1.12 24.32 6.88
CA ASN A 162 -0.83 23.20 7.80
C ASN A 162 -1.15 21.80 7.24
N THR A 163 -1.27 21.68 5.91
CA THR A 163 -1.34 20.41 5.20
C THR A 163 -0.10 20.20 4.35
N PHE A 164 0.20 18.94 4.07
CA PHE A 164 1.40 18.49 3.38
C PHE A 164 1.02 17.54 2.26
N PHE A 165 1.75 17.56 1.15
CA PHE A 165 1.57 16.58 0.08
C PHE A 165 2.89 16.07 -0.47
N GLY A 166 2.90 14.88 -1.05
CA GLY A 166 4.09 14.24 -1.64
C GLY A 166 3.77 12.83 -2.14
N ASP A 167 4.77 12.11 -2.64
CA ASP A 167 4.59 10.70 -3.00
C ASP A 167 4.21 9.89 -1.76
N LEU A 168 3.28 8.94 -1.91
CA LEU A 168 2.82 8.10 -0.78
C LEU A 168 4.01 7.47 -0.04
N SER A 169 4.98 6.92 -0.77
CA SER A 169 6.17 6.32 -0.17
C SER A 169 6.98 7.29 0.69
N ALA A 170 7.05 8.57 0.30
CA ALA A 170 7.75 9.59 1.08
C ALA A 170 6.96 9.91 2.36
N ILE A 171 5.62 9.98 2.28
CA ILE A 171 4.75 10.16 3.46
C ILE A 171 4.92 8.97 4.42
N LEU A 172 4.95 7.74 3.92
CA LEU A 172 5.14 6.54 4.73
C LEU A 172 6.52 6.50 5.41
N ILE A 173 7.58 6.94 4.74
CA ILE A 173 8.93 7.05 5.31
C ILE A 173 8.98 8.18 6.35
N GLU A 174 8.30 9.30 6.08
CA GLU A 174 8.28 10.45 6.98
C GLU A 174 7.67 10.12 8.35
N ASN A 175 6.57 9.34 8.35
CA ASN A 175 5.81 8.99 9.55
C ASN A 175 6.25 7.65 10.18
N MET A 176 7.34 7.05 9.70
CA MET A 176 7.76 5.72 10.14
C MET A 176 8.38 5.73 11.55
N PRO A 177 8.15 4.70 12.38
CA PRO A 177 8.85 4.59 13.66
C PRO A 177 10.36 4.37 13.48
N LEU A 178 11.16 4.92 14.40
CA LEU A 178 12.63 4.93 14.33
C LEU A 178 13.28 3.54 14.17
N TRP A 179 12.71 2.51 14.79
CA TRP A 179 13.25 1.15 14.69
C TRP A 179 13.15 0.58 13.26
N ALA A 180 12.07 0.93 12.54
CA ALA A 180 11.86 0.46 11.18
C ALA A 180 12.80 1.19 10.20
N ASP A 181 13.09 2.46 10.47
CA ASP A 181 14.13 3.20 9.75
C ASP A 181 15.52 2.58 9.95
N PHE A 182 15.87 2.23 11.19
CA PHE A 182 17.15 1.58 11.50
C PHE A 182 17.34 0.21 10.81
N SER A 183 16.24 -0.55 10.64
CA SER A 183 16.24 -1.83 9.91
C SER A 183 16.24 -1.68 8.38
N SER A 184 16.34 -0.45 7.87
CA SER A 184 16.24 -0.15 6.45
C SER A 184 17.46 0.58 5.92
N THR A 185 17.65 0.49 4.61
CA THR A 185 18.65 1.27 3.88
C THR A 185 18.04 1.79 2.57
N PRO A 186 18.45 2.93 2.03
CA PRO A 186 19.27 3.92 2.70
C PRO A 186 18.53 4.58 3.87
N ASN A 187 19.23 5.35 4.70
CA ASN A 187 18.64 6.09 5.80
C ASN A 187 17.50 7.04 5.34
N LYS A 188 16.70 7.54 6.28
CA LYS A 188 15.57 8.45 6.01
C LYS A 188 15.97 9.68 5.19
N GLU A 189 17.09 10.33 5.49
CA GLU A 189 17.53 11.56 4.80
C GLU A 189 17.78 11.30 3.31
N ILE A 190 18.56 10.28 2.98
CA ILE A 190 18.84 9.89 1.59
C ILE A 190 17.54 9.42 0.90
N SER A 191 16.72 8.64 1.61
CA SER A 191 15.44 8.15 1.09
C SER A 191 14.49 9.26 0.67
N LEU A 192 14.54 10.41 1.33
CA LEU A 192 13.65 11.56 1.09
C LEU A 192 14.24 12.59 0.13
N MET A 193 15.45 12.41 -0.40
CA MET A 193 16.01 13.28 -1.43
C MET A 193 15.07 13.41 -2.64
N SER A 194 14.89 14.63 -3.12
CA SER A 194 13.91 14.96 -4.17
C SER A 194 14.47 14.82 -5.59
N ASP A 195 15.75 15.10 -5.77
CA ASP A 195 16.44 15.03 -7.06
C ASP A 195 17.06 13.65 -7.29
N TRP A 196 16.63 12.99 -8.37
CA TRP A 196 17.09 11.65 -8.74
C TRP A 196 18.56 11.60 -9.17
N GLU A 197 19.10 12.67 -9.74
CA GLU A 197 20.49 12.70 -10.19
C GLU A 197 21.46 12.64 -9.01
N THR A 198 21.11 13.29 -7.91
CA THR A 198 21.88 13.26 -6.66
C THR A 198 21.48 12.12 -5.72
N LYS A 199 20.20 11.71 -5.71
CA LYS A 199 19.70 10.63 -4.86
C LYS A 199 20.37 9.30 -5.20
N ILE A 200 20.36 8.88 -6.47
CA ILE A 200 20.86 7.55 -6.85
C ILE A 200 22.32 7.32 -6.41
N PRO A 201 23.28 8.21 -6.69
CA PRO A 201 24.65 8.07 -6.19
C PRO A 201 24.74 8.00 -4.66
N ALA A 202 23.93 8.79 -3.94
CA ALA A 202 23.88 8.76 -2.48
C ALA A 202 23.38 7.41 -1.95
N ILE A 203 22.31 6.86 -2.55
CA ILE A 203 21.82 5.50 -2.25
C ILE A 203 22.95 4.50 -2.46
N ILE A 204 23.55 4.47 -3.65
CA ILE A 204 24.61 3.51 -4.02
C ILE A 204 25.78 3.57 -3.02
N ASN A 205 26.20 4.79 -2.66
CA ASN A 205 27.33 4.97 -1.76
C ASN A 205 27.08 4.40 -0.35
N GLU A 206 25.84 4.47 0.14
CA GLU A 206 25.46 3.86 1.42
C GLU A 206 25.28 2.35 1.28
N VAL A 207 24.39 1.91 0.38
CA VAL A 207 23.91 0.51 0.32
C VAL A 207 25.00 -0.50 -0.06
N LYS A 208 26.05 -0.07 -0.78
CA LYS A 208 27.16 -0.97 -1.17
C LYS A 208 27.97 -1.52 0.01
N ASN A 209 27.88 -0.87 1.18
CA ASN A 209 28.59 -1.27 2.39
C ASN A 209 27.69 -1.99 3.41
N GLU A 210 26.41 -2.22 3.06
CA GLU A 210 25.40 -2.78 3.95
C GLU A 210 25.19 -4.27 3.68
N ASN A 211 24.79 -5.02 4.72
CA ASN A 211 24.24 -6.35 4.55
C ASN A 211 22.76 -6.23 4.16
N VAL A 212 22.46 -6.22 2.86
CA VAL A 212 21.07 -6.17 2.37
C VAL A 212 20.52 -7.58 2.23
N THR A 213 19.40 -7.86 2.88
CA THR A 213 18.74 -9.18 2.92
C THR A 213 17.40 -9.18 2.18
N SER A 214 16.76 -8.01 2.09
CA SER A 214 15.54 -7.81 1.32
C SER A 214 15.59 -6.48 0.59
N PHE A 215 14.74 -6.34 -0.42
CA PHE A 215 14.44 -5.01 -0.95
C PHE A 215 12.97 -4.83 -1.33
N ALA A 216 12.53 -3.58 -1.34
CA ALA A 216 11.17 -3.18 -1.67
C ALA A 216 11.13 -1.94 -2.58
N GLY A 217 10.27 -1.96 -3.58
CA GLY A 217 10.09 -0.83 -4.49
C GLY A 217 9.49 -1.20 -5.85
N VAL A 218 9.29 -0.19 -6.69
CA VAL A 218 8.72 -0.36 -8.03
C VAL A 218 9.75 -1.01 -8.97
N PRO A 219 9.41 -2.10 -9.69
CA PRO A 219 10.32 -2.84 -10.56
C PRO A 219 11.17 -2.00 -11.51
N SER A 220 10.56 -1.00 -12.16
CA SER A 220 11.22 -0.15 -13.16
C SER A 220 12.37 0.68 -12.57
N TRP A 221 12.10 1.40 -11.48
CA TRP A 221 13.05 2.28 -10.83
C TRP A 221 14.13 1.50 -10.10
N LEU A 222 13.74 0.42 -9.45
CA LEU A 222 14.67 -0.39 -8.68
C LEU A 222 15.67 -1.08 -9.60
N LEU A 223 15.24 -1.54 -10.78
CA LEU A 223 16.14 -2.13 -11.77
C LEU A 223 17.19 -1.12 -12.28
N VAL A 224 16.82 0.16 -12.43
CA VAL A 224 17.79 1.22 -12.79
C VAL A 224 18.83 1.41 -11.69
N LEU A 225 18.39 1.46 -10.42
CA LEU A 225 19.30 1.53 -9.27
C LEU A 225 20.25 0.33 -9.23
N MET A 226 19.72 -0.90 -9.37
CA MET A 226 20.51 -2.13 -9.29
C MET A 226 21.55 -2.21 -10.41
N ASN A 227 21.19 -1.85 -11.66
CA ASN A 227 22.16 -1.83 -12.74
C ASN A 227 23.27 -0.79 -12.54
N LYS A 228 22.93 0.41 -12.02
CA LYS A 228 23.94 1.42 -11.68
C LYS A 228 24.85 0.94 -10.55
N LEU A 229 24.29 0.33 -9.51
CA LEU A 229 25.04 -0.26 -8.40
C LEU A 229 26.03 -1.34 -8.89
N LEU A 230 25.59 -2.26 -9.75
CA LEU A 230 26.44 -3.31 -10.32
C LEU A 230 27.57 -2.72 -11.17
N ASN A 231 27.27 -1.71 -11.99
CA ASN A 231 28.27 -1.01 -12.80
C ASN A 231 29.32 -0.30 -11.93
N GLU A 232 28.90 0.40 -10.87
CA GLU A 232 29.81 1.12 -9.96
C GLU A 232 30.65 0.18 -9.10
N THR A 233 30.11 -0.97 -8.70
CA THR A 233 30.81 -1.96 -7.87
C THR A 233 31.62 -2.97 -8.69
N GLY A 234 31.41 -3.02 -10.01
CA GLY A 234 32.04 -3.98 -10.91
C GLY A 234 31.59 -5.43 -10.68
N LYS A 235 30.45 -5.64 -10.02
CA LYS A 235 29.91 -6.98 -9.69
C LYS A 235 29.05 -7.53 -10.83
N GLY A 236 29.09 -8.85 -11.01
CA GLY A 236 28.31 -9.51 -12.07
C GLY A 236 26.82 -9.65 -11.74
N ASN A 237 26.50 -9.80 -10.45
CA ASN A 237 25.13 -9.93 -9.95
C ASN A 237 25.03 -9.47 -8.48
N LEU A 238 23.80 -9.25 -7.99
CA LEU A 238 23.56 -8.68 -6.67
C LEU A 238 24.01 -9.60 -5.52
N LEU A 239 24.08 -10.92 -5.71
CA LEU A 239 24.48 -11.87 -4.67
C LEU A 239 25.99 -11.84 -4.40
N GLU A 240 26.79 -11.34 -5.34
CA GLU A 240 28.22 -11.07 -5.11
C GLU A 240 28.45 -9.87 -4.19
N LEU A 241 27.47 -8.97 -4.10
CA LEU A 241 27.49 -7.81 -3.22
C LEU A 241 26.78 -8.11 -1.89
N TRP A 242 25.63 -8.78 -1.97
CA TRP A 242 24.77 -9.11 -0.85
C TRP A 242 24.47 -10.62 -0.81
N PRO A 243 25.37 -11.43 -0.22
CA PRO A 243 25.22 -12.89 -0.20
C PRO A 243 23.97 -13.39 0.52
N ASN A 244 23.46 -12.62 1.48
CA ASN A 244 22.28 -12.97 2.30
C ASN A 244 20.96 -12.44 1.71
N LEU A 245 20.98 -11.89 0.49
CA LEU A 245 19.78 -11.39 -0.14
C LEU A 245 18.83 -12.54 -0.51
N GLU A 246 17.57 -12.46 -0.06
CA GLU A 246 16.61 -13.55 -0.20
C GLU A 246 15.24 -13.17 -0.79
N VAL A 247 14.82 -11.90 -0.72
CA VAL A 247 13.47 -11.51 -1.17
C VAL A 247 13.39 -10.10 -1.77
N TYR A 248 12.54 -9.99 -2.80
CA TYR A 248 12.04 -8.74 -3.36
C TYR A 248 10.53 -8.59 -3.15
N PHE A 249 10.12 -7.57 -2.41
CA PHE A 249 8.72 -7.12 -2.30
C PHE A 249 8.43 -6.05 -3.36
N HIS A 250 7.53 -6.32 -4.30
CA HIS A 250 7.32 -5.46 -5.47
C HIS A 250 5.86 -5.13 -5.72
N GLY A 251 5.61 -3.95 -6.27
CA GLY A 251 4.26 -3.50 -6.63
C GLY A 251 4.29 -2.20 -7.43
N GLY A 252 3.09 -1.67 -7.67
CA GLY A 252 2.89 -0.40 -8.39
C GLY A 252 2.92 -0.50 -9.92
N VAL A 253 3.54 -1.54 -10.49
CA VAL A 253 3.46 -1.88 -11.93
C VAL A 253 3.49 -3.40 -12.12
N ASN A 254 2.99 -3.87 -13.26
CA ASN A 254 3.11 -5.27 -13.66
C ASN A 254 4.60 -5.69 -13.67
N PHE A 255 4.92 -6.76 -12.93
CA PHE A 255 6.29 -7.27 -12.81
C PHE A 255 6.75 -8.09 -14.02
N GLU A 256 5.82 -8.73 -14.74
CA GLU A 256 6.15 -9.68 -15.81
C GLU A 256 7.12 -9.15 -16.88
N PRO A 257 7.00 -7.90 -17.37
CA PRO A 257 7.96 -7.33 -18.32
C PRO A 257 9.41 -7.23 -17.81
N TYR A 258 9.61 -7.21 -16.49
CA TYR A 258 10.92 -7.06 -15.85
C TYR A 258 11.53 -8.38 -15.39
N ARG A 259 10.75 -9.47 -15.37
CA ARG A 259 11.15 -10.77 -14.77
C ARG A 259 12.49 -11.28 -15.28
N GLU A 260 12.69 -11.29 -16.60
CA GLU A 260 13.93 -11.78 -17.22
C GLU A 260 15.15 -10.89 -16.93
N GLN A 261 14.94 -9.59 -16.72
CA GLN A 261 16.01 -8.67 -16.33
C GLN A 261 16.43 -8.90 -14.88
N TYR A 262 15.47 -9.12 -13.98
CA TYR A 262 15.75 -9.45 -12.58
C TYR A 262 16.45 -10.81 -12.44
N LYS A 263 16.04 -11.83 -13.20
CA LYS A 263 16.73 -13.15 -13.20
C LYS A 263 18.22 -13.06 -13.55
N LYS A 264 18.62 -12.12 -14.41
CA LYS A 264 20.03 -11.92 -14.78
C LYS A 264 20.86 -11.37 -13.62
N ILE A 265 20.31 -10.43 -12.86
CA ILE A 265 21.00 -9.79 -11.73
C ILE A 265 20.80 -10.53 -10.40
N LEU A 266 19.88 -11.49 -10.35
CA LEU A 266 19.60 -12.39 -9.23
C LEU A 266 19.56 -13.84 -9.71
N PRO A 267 20.72 -14.46 -9.99
CA PRO A 267 20.80 -15.81 -10.55
C PRO A 267 20.53 -16.93 -9.51
N LYS A 268 19.66 -16.67 -8.53
CA LYS A 268 19.26 -17.62 -7.49
C LYS A 268 17.89 -18.21 -7.85
N ASN A 269 17.85 -19.52 -8.12
CA ASN A 269 16.63 -20.20 -8.61
C ASN A 269 15.46 -20.16 -7.62
N ASP A 270 15.76 -20.08 -6.32
CA ASP A 270 14.79 -20.01 -5.23
C ASP A 270 14.61 -18.59 -4.66
N PHE A 271 15.09 -17.56 -5.36
CA PHE A 271 14.86 -16.17 -4.98
C PHE A 271 13.36 -15.86 -4.91
N LYS A 272 12.94 -15.17 -3.85
CA LYS A 272 11.52 -14.91 -3.60
C LYS A 272 11.13 -13.55 -4.18
N TYR A 273 10.06 -13.55 -4.97
CA TYR A 273 9.39 -12.35 -5.45
C TYR A 273 7.99 -12.37 -4.83
N TYR A 274 7.67 -11.34 -4.05
CA TYR A 274 6.38 -11.20 -3.38
C TYR A 274 5.70 -9.95 -3.92
N GLU A 275 4.59 -10.16 -4.61
CA GLU A 275 3.84 -9.08 -5.21
C GLU A 275 2.85 -8.44 -4.21
N ILE A 276 2.69 -7.13 -4.32
CA ILE A 276 1.70 -6.34 -3.59
C ILE A 276 0.91 -5.47 -4.56
N TYR A 277 -0.37 -5.28 -4.26
CA TYR A 277 -1.21 -4.32 -4.94
C TYR A 277 -1.58 -3.18 -3.99
N ASN A 278 -0.96 -2.02 -4.19
CA ASN A 278 -1.20 -0.81 -3.44
C ASN A 278 -1.25 0.42 -4.35
N ALA A 279 -1.90 1.46 -3.88
CA ALA A 279 -1.99 2.77 -4.51
C ALA A 279 -2.00 3.88 -3.44
N SER A 280 -2.13 5.13 -3.86
CA SER A 280 -2.25 6.28 -2.94
C SER A 280 -3.54 6.21 -2.12
N GLU A 281 -4.56 5.55 -2.67
CA GLU A 281 -5.89 5.38 -2.14
C GLU A 281 -6.00 4.26 -1.09
N GLY A 282 -5.03 3.35 -1.05
CA GLY A 282 -5.03 2.23 -0.12
C GLY A 282 -4.07 1.11 -0.49
N PHE A 283 -3.90 0.16 0.42
CA PHE A 283 -3.22 -1.11 0.18
C PHE A 283 -4.29 -2.19 0.04
N PHE A 284 -4.32 -2.89 -1.10
CA PHE A 284 -5.46 -3.75 -1.45
C PHE A 284 -5.17 -5.23 -1.32
N ALA A 285 -4.04 -5.72 -1.83
CA ALA A 285 -3.78 -7.16 -1.88
C ALA A 285 -2.30 -7.51 -1.69
N ILE A 286 -2.05 -8.69 -1.13
CA ILE A 286 -0.70 -9.25 -0.94
C ILE A 286 -0.61 -10.63 -1.56
N GLN A 287 0.55 -11.00 -2.09
CA GLN A 287 0.84 -12.39 -2.37
C GLN A 287 1.02 -13.15 -1.06
N ASP A 288 0.10 -14.06 -0.76
CA ASP A 288 0.04 -14.81 0.50
C ASP A 288 0.71 -16.18 0.42
N LEU A 289 0.96 -16.69 -0.79
CA LEU A 289 1.58 -18.01 -1.01
C LEU A 289 2.87 -17.93 -1.83
N ASN A 290 3.84 -18.76 -1.46
CA ASN A 290 4.99 -19.05 -2.30
C ASN A 290 4.52 -19.73 -3.61
N TYR A 291 5.13 -19.33 -4.74
CA TYR A 291 4.88 -19.91 -6.08
C TYR A 291 3.46 -19.72 -6.65
N SER A 292 2.68 -18.79 -6.09
CA SER A 292 1.43 -18.30 -6.68
C SER A 292 1.67 -16.98 -7.43
N ASN A 293 0.86 -16.70 -8.45
CA ASN A 293 0.77 -15.39 -9.08
C ASN A 293 -0.50 -14.64 -8.65
N ASP A 294 -1.33 -15.25 -7.82
CA ASP A 294 -2.56 -14.64 -7.29
C ASP A 294 -2.24 -13.79 -6.07
N LEU A 295 -3.07 -12.79 -5.82
CA LEU A 295 -3.00 -11.93 -4.64
C LEU A 295 -4.24 -12.13 -3.76
N LEU A 296 -4.02 -12.25 -2.46
CA LEU A 296 -5.08 -12.22 -1.47
C LEU A 296 -5.57 -10.79 -1.26
N LEU A 297 -6.84 -10.53 -1.58
CA LEU A 297 -7.51 -9.28 -1.27
C LEU A 297 -7.67 -9.13 0.25
N MET A 298 -7.17 -8.03 0.80
CA MET A 298 -7.15 -7.79 2.25
C MET A 298 -8.42 -7.07 2.68
N LEU A 299 -9.22 -7.73 3.53
CA LEU A 299 -10.59 -7.29 3.83
C LEU A 299 -10.72 -6.46 5.11
N ASP A 300 -9.64 -6.30 5.87
CA ASP A 300 -9.65 -5.66 7.20
C ASP A 300 -8.69 -4.46 7.31
N TYR A 301 -8.35 -3.84 6.18
CA TYR A 301 -7.43 -2.70 6.07
C TYR A 301 -8.14 -1.33 6.07
N GLY A 302 -9.36 -1.27 6.62
CA GLY A 302 -10.16 -0.04 6.57
C GLY A 302 -10.64 0.33 5.17
N ILE A 303 -10.74 -0.66 4.27
CA ILE A 303 -11.27 -0.50 2.91
C ILE A 303 -12.46 -1.44 2.72
N PHE A 304 -13.60 -0.86 2.40
CA PHE A 304 -14.78 -1.58 1.93
C PHE A 304 -14.78 -1.62 0.40
N TYR A 305 -15.02 -2.80 -0.17
CA TYR A 305 -14.97 -3.05 -1.61
C TYR A 305 -16.36 -3.24 -2.22
N GLU A 306 -16.59 -2.54 -3.32
CA GLU A 306 -17.67 -2.82 -4.25
C GLU A 306 -17.09 -3.02 -5.65
N PHE A 307 -17.87 -3.64 -6.53
CA PHE A 307 -17.43 -4.03 -7.85
C PHE A 307 -18.45 -3.63 -8.91
N ILE A 308 -17.99 -3.28 -10.10
CA ILE A 308 -18.83 -3.14 -11.29
C ILE A 308 -18.34 -4.14 -12.34
N PRO A 309 -19.19 -5.06 -12.85
CA PRO A 309 -18.80 -5.94 -13.95
C PRO A 309 -18.39 -5.11 -15.17
N MET A 310 -17.20 -5.38 -15.72
CA MET A 310 -16.65 -4.63 -16.86
C MET A 310 -17.54 -4.66 -18.10
N GLU A 311 -18.36 -5.71 -18.27
CA GLU A 311 -19.35 -5.81 -19.36
C GLU A 311 -20.39 -4.68 -19.30
N THR A 312 -20.76 -4.23 -18.10
CA THR A 312 -21.79 -3.18 -17.89
C THR A 312 -21.20 -1.82 -17.53
N PHE A 313 -19.88 -1.74 -17.34
CA PHE A 313 -19.20 -0.52 -16.90
C PHE A 313 -19.37 0.62 -17.92
N GLY A 314 -19.79 1.79 -17.43
CA GLY A 314 -20.07 2.96 -18.27
C GLY A 314 -21.38 2.90 -19.07
N THR A 315 -22.20 1.85 -18.91
CA THR A 315 -23.47 1.68 -19.62
C THR A 315 -24.67 2.06 -18.73
N PRO A 316 -25.87 2.28 -19.30
CA PRO A 316 -27.09 2.48 -18.50
C PRO A 316 -27.46 1.30 -17.59
N ASN A 317 -26.92 0.10 -17.87
CA ASN A 317 -27.14 -1.11 -17.08
C ASN A 317 -26.06 -1.31 -16.00
N GLN A 318 -25.16 -0.34 -15.81
CA GLN A 318 -24.13 -0.40 -14.80
C GLN A 318 -24.73 -0.65 -13.42
N LYS A 319 -24.24 -1.70 -12.75
CA LYS A 319 -24.64 -2.04 -11.39
C LYS A 319 -23.43 -2.27 -10.52
N THR A 320 -23.50 -1.72 -9.31
CA THR A 320 -22.55 -2.00 -8.23
C THR A 320 -22.99 -3.25 -7.48
N ILE A 321 -22.04 -4.11 -7.17
CA ILE A 321 -22.25 -5.36 -6.42
C ILE A 321 -21.25 -5.46 -5.27
N ARG A 322 -21.59 -6.23 -4.23
CA ARG A 322 -20.70 -6.48 -3.10
C ARG A 322 -19.72 -7.60 -3.37
N LEU A 323 -18.74 -7.75 -2.47
CA LEU A 323 -17.85 -8.90 -2.44
C LEU A 323 -18.60 -10.25 -2.47
N SER A 324 -19.76 -10.35 -1.81
CA SER A 324 -20.57 -11.59 -1.78
C SER A 324 -21.09 -12.04 -3.15
N ASP A 325 -21.15 -11.11 -4.10
CA ASP A 325 -21.83 -11.27 -5.38
C ASP A 325 -20.83 -11.38 -6.55
N VAL A 326 -19.52 -11.38 -6.26
CA VAL A 326 -18.49 -11.54 -7.31
C VAL A 326 -18.48 -12.97 -7.82
N GLU A 327 -18.28 -13.11 -9.13
CA GLU A 327 -18.24 -14.38 -9.83
C GLU A 327 -16.84 -14.64 -10.36
N LEU A 328 -16.46 -15.92 -10.40
CA LEU A 328 -15.16 -16.33 -10.92
C LEU A 328 -15.05 -15.98 -12.41
N PHE A 329 -13.84 -15.59 -12.82
CA PHE A 329 -13.50 -15.29 -14.22
C PHE A 329 -14.23 -14.08 -14.84
N ILE A 330 -14.86 -13.24 -14.02
CA ILE A 330 -15.41 -11.96 -14.44
C ILE A 330 -14.45 -10.84 -14.05
N ASN A 331 -14.20 -9.92 -15.00
CA ASN A 331 -13.40 -8.72 -14.73
C ASN A 331 -14.30 -7.64 -14.13
N TYR A 332 -13.83 -7.00 -13.07
CA TYR A 332 -14.55 -5.94 -12.37
C TYR A 332 -13.73 -4.65 -12.28
N ALA A 333 -14.38 -3.51 -12.42
CA ALA A 333 -13.86 -2.26 -11.91
C ALA A 333 -14.07 -2.22 -10.39
N ILE A 334 -13.05 -1.77 -9.65
CA ILE A 334 -13.07 -1.73 -8.18
C ILE A 334 -13.51 -0.35 -7.69
N ILE A 335 -14.47 -0.34 -6.79
CA ILE A 335 -14.90 0.82 -6.03
C ILE A 335 -14.51 0.61 -4.57
N ILE A 336 -13.99 1.65 -3.93
CA ILE A 336 -13.58 1.60 -2.53
C ILE A 336 -14.27 2.65 -1.67
N THR A 337 -14.53 2.28 -0.43
CA THR A 337 -14.81 3.23 0.64
C THR A 337 -13.74 3.07 1.72
N THR A 338 -13.04 4.15 2.07
CA THR A 338 -11.78 4.05 2.84
C THR A 338 -11.85 4.77 4.18
N ASN A 339 -10.96 4.35 5.09
CA ASN A 339 -10.64 5.03 6.35
C ASN A 339 -9.86 6.36 6.19
N SER A 340 -9.82 6.91 4.97
CA SER A 340 -9.41 8.29 4.68
C SER A 340 -10.57 9.11 4.10
N GLY A 341 -11.79 8.57 4.08
CA GLY A 341 -13.00 9.22 3.60
C GLY A 341 -13.05 9.44 2.08
N LEU A 342 -12.44 8.53 1.31
CA LEU A 342 -12.90 8.29 -0.06
C LEU A 342 -14.18 7.45 0.04
N TRP A 343 -15.31 7.98 -0.44
CA TRP A 343 -16.63 7.33 -0.32
C TRP A 343 -17.09 6.84 -1.69
N ARG A 344 -17.30 5.52 -1.82
CA ARG A 344 -17.62 4.83 -3.08
C ARG A 344 -16.80 5.34 -4.26
N TYR A 345 -15.49 5.47 -4.04
CA TYR A 345 -14.54 6.02 -4.97
C TYR A 345 -14.10 4.98 -6.01
N LEU A 346 -14.19 5.34 -7.29
CA LEU A 346 -13.68 4.54 -8.40
C LEU A 346 -12.16 4.78 -8.55
N ILE A 347 -11.34 3.74 -8.36
CA ILE A 347 -9.87 3.85 -8.31
C ILE A 347 -9.25 4.18 -9.68
N GLY A 348 -9.80 3.62 -10.76
CA GLY A 348 -9.21 3.66 -12.10
C GLY A 348 -10.27 3.53 -13.18
#